data_AF-A0A6A6P1E2-F1
#
_entry.id   AF-A0A6A6P1E2-F1
#
_cell.length_a   1.000
_cell.length_b   1.000
_cell.length_c   1.000
_cell.angle_alpha   90.00
_cell.angle_beta   90.00
_cell.angle_gamma   90.00
#
_symmetry.space_group_name_H-M   'P 1'
#
loop_
_entity.id
_entity.type
_entity.pdbx_description
1 polymer ?
#
loop_
_entity_poly.entity_id
_entity_poly.type
_entity_poly.pdbx_seq_one_letter_code
_entity_poly.pdbx_strand_id
1 'polypeptide(L)'
;MEVLRVWEERLRELGVRVANALVEMGDLEGAARHLRGLADAEPASPGVDTDSHGAALCMAELRAMEALVWLRIGDVAAARQCAADVAKDEAKAQVTSGYLDALVLMADGDFDAAAERWRELYQRAEWDGLAAQNLAVSLLYTGKIAEARKLLEALIEKGNSFHALTFNLATVYELCTEQARTKKSTLAESVARMPLREEGWEKQAVDFKL
;
A
#
# COMPACT_ATOMS: atom_id res chain seq x y z
N MET A 1 12.88 24.57 -24.52
CA MET A 1 13.25 23.32 -23.83
C MET A 1 12.47 23.16 -22.52
N GLU A 2 12.46 24.14 -21.62
CA GLU A 2 11.70 24.05 -20.34
C GLU A 2 10.18 23.87 -20.50
N VAL A 3 9.55 24.56 -21.46
CA VAL A 3 8.09 24.42 -21.70
C VAL A 3 7.72 23.00 -22.14
N LEU A 4 8.52 22.36 -23.00
CA LEU A 4 8.26 20.98 -23.45
C LEU A 4 8.27 20.01 -22.26
N ARG A 5 9.29 20.12 -21.40
CA ARG A 5 9.46 19.30 -20.21
C ARG A 5 8.27 19.42 -19.24
N VAL A 6 7.75 20.63 -19.02
CA VAL A 6 6.57 20.84 -18.15
C VAL A 6 5.33 20.14 -18.72
N TRP A 7 5.14 20.15 -20.04
CA TRP A 7 4.02 19.45 -20.66
C TRP A 7 4.18 17.93 -20.62
N GLU A 8 5.40 17.41 -20.79
CA GLU A 8 5.69 15.98 -20.63
C GLU A 8 5.41 15.49 -19.20
N GLU A 9 5.83 16.25 -18.19
CA GLU A 9 5.58 15.95 -16.77
C GLU A 9 4.07 15.95 -16.47
N ARG A 10 3.36 16.99 -16.90
CA ARG A 10 1.89 17.09 -16.74
C ARG A 10 1.15 15.96 -17.47
N LEU A 11 1.63 15.57 -18.64
CA LEU A 11 1.03 14.46 -19.39
C LEU A 11 1.23 13.13 -18.65
N ARG A 12 2.39 12.90 -18.04
CA ARG A 12 2.67 11.73 -17.22
C ARG A 12 1.80 11.71 -15.95
N GLU A 13 1.65 12.85 -15.28
CA GLU A 13 0.76 12.98 -14.12
C GLU A 13 -0.71 12.74 -14.50
N LEU A 14 -1.17 13.28 -15.64
CA LEU A 14 -2.51 13.02 -16.15
C LEU A 14 -2.70 11.52 -16.45
N GLY A 15 -1.70 10.84 -17.01
CA GLY A 15 -1.73 9.40 -17.24
C GLY A 15 -1.95 8.60 -15.96
N VAL A 16 -1.27 8.95 -14.86
CA VAL A 16 -1.51 8.30 -13.56
C VAL A 16 -2.93 8.56 -13.05
N ARG A 17 -3.46 9.77 -13.22
CA ARG A 17 -4.86 10.09 -12.85
C ARG A 17 -5.87 9.29 -13.68
N VAL A 18 -5.57 9.05 -14.96
CA VAL A 18 -6.39 8.18 -15.83
C VAL A 18 -6.34 6.74 -15.33
N ALA A 19 -5.16 6.22 -14.97
CA ALA A 19 -5.05 4.90 -14.33
C ALA A 19 -5.91 4.81 -13.05
N ASN A 20 -5.87 5.85 -12.20
CA ASN A 20 -6.69 5.91 -10.99
C ASN A 20 -8.20 5.90 -11.32
N ALA A 21 -8.64 6.68 -12.31
CA ALA A 21 -10.03 6.67 -12.76
C ALA A 21 -10.47 5.29 -13.29
N LEU A 22 -9.60 4.59 -14.01
CA LEU A 22 -9.85 3.20 -14.45
C LEU A 22 -10.02 2.26 -13.25
N VAL A 23 -9.18 2.39 -12.22
CA VAL A 23 -9.31 1.63 -10.96
C VAL A 23 -10.64 1.92 -10.26
N GLU A 24 -11.05 3.19 -10.17
CA GLU A 24 -12.33 3.60 -9.58
C GLU A 24 -13.54 3.08 -10.35
N MET A 25 -13.43 2.95 -11.68
CA MET A 25 -14.46 2.35 -12.53
C MET A 25 -14.46 0.81 -12.50
N GLY A 26 -13.48 0.19 -11.82
CA GLY A 26 -13.33 -1.26 -11.74
C GLY A 26 -12.66 -1.91 -12.95
N ASP A 27 -12.18 -1.12 -13.93
CA ASP A 27 -11.38 -1.61 -15.06
C ASP A 27 -9.90 -1.72 -14.65
N LEU A 28 -9.63 -2.69 -13.77
CA LEU A 28 -8.30 -2.92 -13.22
C LEU A 28 -7.30 -3.38 -14.30
N GLU A 29 -7.75 -4.22 -15.23
CA GLU A 29 -6.89 -4.73 -16.30
C GLU A 29 -6.49 -3.62 -17.29
N GLY A 30 -7.44 -2.72 -17.62
CA GLY A 30 -7.18 -1.50 -18.37
C GLY A 30 -6.22 -0.58 -17.63
N ALA A 31 -6.40 -0.38 -16.32
CA ALA A 31 -5.50 0.43 -15.50
C ALA A 31 -4.06 -0.11 -15.51
N ALA A 32 -3.88 -1.42 -15.32
CA ALA A 32 -2.55 -2.04 -15.31
C ALA A 32 -1.85 -1.92 -16.67
N ARG A 33 -2.57 -2.19 -17.77
CA ARG A 33 -2.02 -2.00 -19.13
C ARG A 33 -1.69 -0.54 -19.43
N HIS A 34 -2.49 0.40 -18.96
CA HIS A 34 -2.23 1.83 -19.11
C HIS A 34 -0.95 2.23 -18.38
N LEU A 35 -0.79 1.81 -17.12
CA LEU A 35 0.42 2.06 -16.33
C LEU A 35 1.66 1.44 -16.97
N ARG A 36 1.54 0.22 -17.49
CA ARG A 36 2.61 -0.43 -18.27
C ARG A 36 3.02 0.40 -19.48
N GLY A 37 2.06 0.88 -20.26
CA GLY A 37 2.34 1.74 -21.42
C GLY A 37 3.00 3.06 -21.05
N LEU A 38 2.63 3.65 -19.90
CA LEU A 38 3.27 4.86 -19.37
C LEU A 38 4.70 4.60 -18.88
N ALA A 39 4.97 3.42 -18.33
CA ALA A 39 6.31 3.00 -17.97
C ALA A 39 7.14 2.71 -19.24
N ASP A 40 6.62 1.96 -20.21
CA ASP A 40 7.37 1.61 -21.42
C ASP A 40 7.65 2.82 -22.34
N ALA A 41 6.91 3.92 -22.18
CA ALA A 41 7.17 5.16 -22.90
C ALA A 41 8.49 5.81 -22.43
N GLU A 42 9.53 5.69 -23.25
CA GLU A 42 10.83 6.35 -23.03
C GLU A 42 10.67 7.86 -22.84
N PRO A 43 11.41 8.49 -21.91
CA PRO A 43 11.49 9.93 -21.87
C PRO A 43 12.13 10.44 -23.16
N ALA A 44 11.44 11.33 -23.88
CA ALA A 44 11.82 11.79 -25.22
C ALA A 44 13.15 12.58 -25.31
N SER A 45 13.93 12.67 -24.23
CA SER A 45 15.20 13.41 -24.17
C SER A 45 16.28 12.60 -23.45
N PRO A 46 17.26 12.03 -24.19
CA PRO A 46 18.42 11.40 -23.58
C PRO A 46 19.41 12.47 -23.12
N GLY A 47 19.68 12.56 -21.81
CA GLY A 47 20.89 13.21 -21.29
C GLY A 47 20.73 14.51 -20.48
N VAL A 48 19.79 14.61 -19.54
CA VAL A 48 19.81 15.71 -18.55
C VAL A 48 19.59 15.17 -17.14
N ASP A 49 20.54 15.47 -16.26
CA ASP A 49 20.57 15.08 -14.85
C ASP A 49 19.23 15.38 -14.14
N THR A 50 18.60 14.33 -13.62
CA THR A 50 17.32 14.30 -12.90
C THR A 50 17.44 14.79 -11.46
N ASP A 51 18.24 15.84 -11.21
CA ASP A 51 18.47 16.39 -9.86
C ASP A 51 17.56 17.60 -9.53
N SER A 52 16.63 17.95 -10.42
CA SER A 52 15.72 19.08 -10.19
C SER A 52 14.44 18.62 -9.47
N HIS A 53 14.22 19.22 -8.30
CA HIS A 53 13.11 19.04 -7.34
C HIS A 53 11.69 19.39 -7.88
N GLY A 54 11.36 18.98 -9.09
CA GLY A 54 10.01 18.93 -9.64
C GLY A 54 9.60 17.47 -9.78
N ALA A 55 8.41 17.10 -9.31
CA ALA A 55 7.94 15.74 -9.09
C ALA A 55 7.71 14.94 -10.39
N ALA A 56 8.76 14.67 -11.15
CA ALA A 56 8.74 13.68 -12.20
C ALA A 56 8.60 12.30 -11.55
N LEU A 57 7.42 11.68 -11.71
CA LEU A 57 7.17 10.30 -11.32
C LEU A 57 8.25 9.38 -11.88
N CYS A 58 8.92 8.65 -11.00
CA CYS A 58 9.97 7.72 -11.39
C CYS A 58 9.36 6.49 -12.08
N MET A 59 10.12 5.89 -12.98
CA MET A 59 9.79 4.62 -13.62
C MET A 59 9.46 3.52 -12.61
N ALA A 60 10.25 3.45 -11.53
CA ALA A 60 10.00 2.53 -10.42
C ALA A 60 8.64 2.75 -9.72
N GLU A 61 8.17 4.00 -9.63
CA GLU A 61 6.86 4.30 -9.03
C GLU A 61 5.72 3.83 -9.92
N LEU A 62 5.82 4.04 -11.24
CA LEU A 62 4.83 3.53 -12.20
C LEU A 62 4.76 1.99 -12.19
N ARG A 63 5.92 1.33 -12.13
CA ARG A 63 5.98 -0.14 -12.01
C ARG A 63 5.43 -0.64 -10.68
N ALA A 64 5.63 0.10 -9.58
CA ALA A 64 5.03 -0.23 -8.30
C ALA A 64 3.51 -0.11 -8.34
N MET A 65 2.97 0.96 -8.95
CA MET A 65 1.52 1.11 -9.15
C MET A 65 0.97 -0.04 -10.02
N GLU A 66 1.65 -0.39 -11.11
CA GLU A 66 1.30 -1.53 -11.95
C GLU A 66 1.23 -2.83 -11.13
N ALA A 67 2.26 -3.10 -10.31
CA ALA A 67 2.31 -4.27 -9.44
C ALA A 67 1.13 -4.35 -8.47
N LEU A 68 0.77 -3.22 -7.83
CA LEU A 68 -0.36 -3.15 -6.90
C LEU A 68 -1.70 -3.43 -7.57
N VAL A 69 -1.89 -2.96 -8.81
CA VAL A 69 -3.10 -3.28 -9.58
C VAL A 69 -3.16 -4.77 -9.93
N TRP A 70 -2.04 -5.37 -10.34
CA TRP A 70 -1.98 -6.82 -10.60
C TRP A 70 -2.26 -7.65 -9.35
N LEU A 71 -1.72 -7.26 -8.19
CA LEU A 71 -2.05 -7.87 -6.90
C LEU A 71 -3.55 -7.77 -6.58
N ARG A 72 -4.17 -6.63 -6.88
CA ARG A 72 -5.61 -6.42 -6.67
C ARG A 72 -6.47 -7.31 -7.58
N ILE A 73 -6.01 -7.58 -8.80
CA ILE A 73 -6.65 -8.51 -9.74
C ILE A 73 -6.46 -9.97 -9.30
N GLY A 74 -5.36 -10.26 -8.60
CA GLY A 74 -4.93 -11.62 -8.26
C GLY A 74 -3.95 -12.23 -9.26
N ASP A 75 -3.43 -11.45 -10.21
CA ASP A 75 -2.33 -11.88 -11.09
C ASP A 75 -0.99 -11.71 -10.37
N VAL A 76 -0.67 -12.67 -9.51
CA VAL A 76 0.55 -12.66 -8.70
C VAL A 76 1.81 -12.79 -9.56
N ALA A 77 1.70 -13.44 -10.72
CA ALA A 77 2.82 -13.62 -11.64
C ALA A 77 3.23 -12.29 -12.29
N ALA A 78 2.26 -11.53 -12.80
CA ALA A 78 2.51 -10.20 -13.34
C ALA A 78 3.01 -9.24 -12.25
N ALA A 79 2.40 -9.25 -11.07
CA ALA A 79 2.84 -8.43 -9.94
C ALA A 79 4.30 -8.68 -9.55
N ARG A 80 4.74 -9.95 -9.52
CA ARG A 80 6.12 -10.32 -9.20
C ARG A 80 7.12 -9.81 -10.23
N GLN A 81 6.76 -9.85 -11.51
CA GLN A 81 7.61 -9.30 -12.58
C GLN A 81 7.81 -7.80 -12.38
N CYS A 82 6.72 -7.06 -12.15
CA CYS A 82 6.78 -5.63 -11.87
C CYS A 82 7.63 -5.34 -10.62
N ALA A 83 7.45 -6.09 -9.53
CA ALA A 83 8.25 -5.94 -8.30
C ALA A 83 9.75 -6.19 -8.53
N ALA A 84 10.10 -7.20 -9.33
CA ALA A 84 11.48 -7.48 -9.72
C ALA A 84 12.10 -6.36 -10.58
N ASP A 85 11.30 -5.68 -11.40
CA ASP A 85 11.76 -4.53 -12.17
C ASP A 85 11.96 -3.29 -11.29
N VAL A 86 11.11 -3.07 -10.28
CA VAL A 86 11.29 -2.02 -9.27
C VAL A 86 12.58 -2.24 -8.46
N ALA A 87 12.90 -3.47 -8.12
CA ALA A 87 14.09 -3.82 -7.33
C ALA A 87 15.42 -3.49 -8.03
N LYS A 88 15.43 -3.37 -9.36
CA LYS A 88 16.63 -3.04 -10.16
C LYS A 88 17.02 -1.56 -10.08
N ASP A 89 16.17 -0.68 -9.58
CA ASP A 89 16.34 0.78 -9.59
C ASP A 89 16.72 1.28 -8.17
N GLU A 90 18.00 1.15 -7.80
CA GLU A 90 18.45 0.90 -6.42
C GLU A 90 18.34 2.04 -5.39
N ALA A 91 18.25 3.33 -5.76
CA ALA A 91 18.52 4.38 -4.76
C ALA A 91 17.31 4.83 -3.90
N LYS A 92 16.08 4.76 -4.43
CA LYS A 92 14.84 5.15 -3.72
C LYS A 92 13.78 4.04 -3.64
N ALA A 93 13.96 2.96 -4.39
CA ALA A 93 12.98 1.89 -4.52
C ALA A 93 13.07 0.81 -3.42
N GLN A 94 14.07 0.84 -2.54
CA GLN A 94 14.34 -0.28 -1.62
C GLN A 94 13.19 -0.54 -0.64
N VAL A 95 12.52 0.51 -0.14
CA VAL A 95 11.35 0.39 0.74
C VAL A 95 10.16 -0.11 -0.10
N THR A 96 9.82 0.56 -1.20
CA THR A 96 8.71 0.18 -2.08
C THR A 96 8.83 -1.26 -2.59
N SER A 97 10.01 -1.66 -3.05
CA SER A 97 10.32 -3.05 -3.45
C SER A 97 10.07 -4.02 -2.31
N GLY A 98 10.50 -3.70 -1.08
CA GLY A 98 10.25 -4.58 0.06
C GLY A 98 8.77 -4.78 0.38
N TYR A 99 7.95 -3.74 0.22
CA TYR A 99 6.50 -3.83 0.44
C TYR A 99 5.86 -4.69 -0.63
N LEU A 100 6.25 -4.50 -1.89
CA LEU A 100 5.77 -5.33 -3.00
C LEU A 100 6.17 -6.80 -2.80
N ASP A 101 7.41 -7.08 -2.41
CA ASP A 101 7.86 -8.46 -2.12
C ASP A 101 6.97 -9.11 -1.04
N ALA A 102 6.73 -8.39 0.06
CA ALA A 102 5.95 -8.90 1.17
C ALA A 102 4.47 -9.10 0.80
N LEU A 103 3.90 -8.21 -0.01
CA LEU A 103 2.54 -8.35 -0.55
C LEU A 103 2.42 -9.54 -1.52
N VAL A 104 3.43 -9.76 -2.36
CA VAL A 104 3.48 -10.92 -3.27
C VAL A 104 3.51 -12.23 -2.47
N LEU A 105 4.33 -12.32 -1.41
CA LEU A 105 4.36 -13.49 -0.51
C LEU A 105 2.99 -13.76 0.12
N MET A 106 2.29 -12.72 0.59
CA MET A 106 0.92 -12.86 1.10
C MET A 106 -0.05 -13.34 0.02
N ALA A 107 0.10 -12.88 -1.22
CA ALA A 107 -0.75 -13.27 -2.34
C ALA A 107 -0.52 -14.73 -2.77
N ASP A 108 0.70 -15.26 -2.60
CA ASP A 108 1.01 -16.68 -2.76
C ASP A 108 0.47 -17.56 -1.61
N GLY A 109 0.02 -16.95 -0.52
CA GLY A 109 -0.38 -17.65 0.71
C GLY A 109 0.79 -18.06 1.61
N ASP A 110 2.02 -17.61 1.32
CA ASP A 110 3.19 -17.83 2.17
C ASP A 110 3.25 -16.78 3.30
N PHE A 111 2.36 -16.95 4.27
CA PHE A 111 2.21 -16.01 5.38
C PHE A 111 3.36 -16.05 6.39
N ASP A 112 4.09 -17.17 6.49
CA ASP A 112 5.26 -17.25 7.36
C ASP A 112 6.41 -16.40 6.78
N ALA A 113 6.74 -16.56 5.49
CA ALA A 113 7.74 -15.72 4.84
C ALA A 113 7.32 -14.25 4.80
N ALA A 114 6.03 -13.97 4.54
CA ALA A 114 5.50 -12.62 4.58
C ALA A 114 5.66 -11.98 5.98
N ALA A 115 5.38 -12.72 7.05
CA ALA A 115 5.54 -12.22 8.42
C ALA A 115 7.00 -11.89 8.75
N GLU A 116 7.97 -12.68 8.28
CA GLU A 116 9.39 -12.36 8.42
C GLU A 116 9.73 -11.07 7.67
N ARG A 117 9.30 -10.96 6.41
CA ARG A 117 9.57 -9.79 5.57
C ARG A 117 8.97 -8.50 6.14
N TRP A 118 7.72 -8.54 6.59
CA TRP A 118 7.07 -7.39 7.23
C TRP A 118 7.74 -7.00 8.55
N ARG A 119 8.21 -7.98 9.32
CA ARG A 119 8.95 -7.71 10.56
C ARG A 119 10.27 -6.99 10.29
N GLU A 120 11.00 -7.38 9.25
CA GLU A 120 12.21 -6.66 8.83
C GLU A 120 11.90 -5.21 8.41
N LEU A 121 10.86 -5.01 7.60
CA LEU A 121 10.46 -3.68 7.14
C LEU A 121 10.04 -2.78 8.31
N TYR A 122 9.25 -3.32 9.22
CA TYR A 122 8.82 -2.63 10.43
C TYR A 122 9.97 -2.27 11.38
N GLN A 123 11.05 -3.05 11.40
CA GLN A 123 12.24 -2.75 12.20
C GLN A 123 13.15 -1.70 11.55
N ARG A 124 13.14 -1.57 10.22
CA ARG A 124 14.01 -0.65 9.46
C ARG A 124 13.44 0.76 9.37
N ALA A 125 12.14 0.88 9.14
CA ALA A 125 11.46 2.17 9.17
C ALA A 125 11.02 2.42 10.61
N GLU A 126 11.57 3.46 11.26
CA GLU A 126 10.99 3.93 12.52
C GLU A 126 9.53 4.29 12.25
N TRP A 127 8.63 3.39 12.63
CA TRP A 127 7.19 3.60 12.66
C TRP A 127 6.47 3.61 11.30
N ASP A 128 6.33 2.44 10.68
CA ASP A 128 5.36 2.23 9.59
C ASP A 128 4.12 1.47 10.07
N GLY A 129 2.97 2.15 10.07
CA GLY A 129 1.67 1.58 10.44
C GLY A 129 1.13 0.52 9.47
N LEU A 130 1.44 0.63 8.17
CA LEU A 130 1.06 -0.34 7.15
C LEU A 130 1.87 -1.63 7.30
N ALA A 131 3.19 -1.53 7.49
CA ALA A 131 4.03 -2.71 7.70
C ALA A 131 3.62 -3.49 8.96
N ALA A 132 3.36 -2.77 10.05
CA ALA A 132 2.86 -3.38 11.29
C ALA A 132 1.48 -4.03 11.12
N GLN A 133 0.58 -3.40 10.38
CA GLN A 133 -0.74 -3.99 10.14
C GLN A 133 -0.63 -5.27 9.28
N ASN A 134 0.13 -5.24 8.19
CA ASN A 134 0.31 -6.40 7.32
C ASN A 134 1.09 -7.53 8.03
N LEU A 135 2.02 -7.18 8.92
CA LEU A 135 2.62 -8.13 9.86
C LEU A 135 1.54 -8.77 10.74
N ALA A 136 0.65 -7.99 11.36
CA ALA A 136 -0.43 -8.53 12.19
C ALA A 136 -1.37 -9.45 11.41
N VAL A 137 -1.69 -9.11 10.16
CA VAL A 137 -2.49 -9.97 9.27
C VAL A 137 -1.74 -11.28 8.99
N SER A 138 -0.47 -11.23 8.65
CA SER A 138 0.35 -12.44 8.42
C SER A 138 0.45 -13.32 9.68
N LEU A 139 0.57 -12.69 10.86
CA LEU A 139 0.53 -13.38 12.16
C LEU A 139 -0.84 -14.03 12.44
N LEU A 140 -1.94 -13.42 12.01
CA LEU A 140 -3.28 -14.00 12.11
C LEU A 140 -3.37 -15.30 11.30
N TYR A 141 -2.94 -15.26 10.03
CA TYR A 141 -2.98 -16.42 9.14
C TYR A 141 -2.05 -17.56 9.58
N THR A 142 -0.98 -17.26 10.31
CA THR A 142 -0.07 -18.24 10.91
C THR A 142 -0.47 -18.68 12.33
N GLY A 143 -1.68 -18.29 12.79
CA GLY A 143 -2.24 -18.72 14.08
C GLY A 143 -1.70 -17.98 15.31
N LYS A 144 -0.84 -16.96 15.15
CA LYS A 144 -0.24 -16.15 16.22
C LYS A 144 -1.18 -15.01 16.64
N ILE A 145 -2.45 -15.33 16.90
CA ILE A 145 -3.53 -14.33 17.06
C ILE A 145 -3.30 -13.38 18.24
N ALA A 146 -2.73 -13.86 19.34
CA ALA A 146 -2.42 -13.02 20.50
C ALA A 146 -1.35 -11.96 20.20
N GLU A 147 -0.36 -12.28 19.34
CA GLU A 147 0.66 -11.34 18.89
C GLU A 147 0.06 -10.32 17.91
N ALA A 148 -0.72 -10.80 16.93
CA ALA A 148 -1.46 -9.96 16.00
C ALA A 148 -2.35 -8.93 16.72
N ARG A 149 -3.11 -9.37 17.74
CA ARG A 149 -3.96 -8.49 18.54
C ARG A 149 -3.17 -7.37 19.20
N LYS A 150 -2.08 -7.71 19.90
CA LYS A 150 -1.24 -6.74 20.60
C LYS A 150 -0.67 -5.71 19.63
N LEU A 151 -0.26 -6.14 18.44
CA LEU A 151 0.31 -5.26 17.43
C LEU A 151 -0.74 -4.26 16.90
N LEU A 152 -1.96 -4.73 16.61
CA LEU A 152 -3.07 -3.87 16.17
C LEU A 152 -3.55 -2.92 17.28
N GLU A 153 -3.67 -3.40 18.53
CA GLU A 153 -4.00 -2.56 19.70
C GLU A 153 -2.96 -1.44 19.87
N ALA A 154 -1.66 -1.77 19.78
CA ALA A 154 -0.58 -0.79 19.87
C ALA A 154 -0.59 0.24 18.73
N LEU A 155 -1.04 -0.12 17.53
CA LEU A 155 -1.19 0.82 16.42
C LEU A 155 -2.29 1.86 16.69
N ILE A 156 -3.42 1.41 17.26
CA ILE A 156 -4.52 2.29 17.68
C ILE A 156 -4.09 3.21 18.81
N GLU A 157 -3.40 2.68 19.84
CA GLU A 157 -2.90 3.48 20.96
C GLU A 157 -1.94 4.60 20.52
N LYS A 158 -1.19 4.37 19.43
CA LYS A 158 -0.30 5.37 18.82
C LYS A 158 -1.00 6.27 17.80
N GLY A 159 -2.32 6.23 17.74
CA GLY A 159 -3.15 7.18 17.00
C GLY A 159 -3.33 6.87 15.51
N ASN A 160 -3.10 5.62 15.07
CA ASN A 160 -3.48 5.21 13.72
C ASN A 160 -4.94 4.74 13.70
N SER A 161 -5.72 5.13 12.69
CA SER A 161 -7.17 4.87 12.66
C SER A 161 -7.74 4.57 11.26
N PHE A 162 -6.91 4.12 10.32
CA PHE A 162 -7.40 3.72 9.00
C PHE A 162 -8.29 2.46 9.09
N HIS A 163 -9.28 2.36 8.21
CA HIS A 163 -10.38 1.39 8.16
C HIS A 163 -9.88 -0.03 8.19
N ALA A 164 -8.84 -0.35 7.41
CA ALA A 164 -8.29 -1.70 7.41
C ALA A 164 -7.78 -2.12 8.81
N LEU A 165 -7.19 -1.22 9.60
CA LEU A 165 -6.71 -1.51 10.95
C LEU A 165 -7.90 -1.72 11.91
N THR A 166 -8.88 -0.82 11.89
CA THR A 166 -10.05 -0.91 12.77
C THR A 166 -10.89 -2.16 12.47
N PHE A 167 -11.07 -2.48 11.19
CA PHE A 167 -11.74 -3.70 10.73
C PHE A 167 -10.99 -4.96 11.16
N ASN A 168 -9.67 -5.03 10.94
CA ASN A 168 -8.87 -6.19 11.32
C ASN A 168 -8.87 -6.40 12.84
N LEU A 169 -8.76 -5.33 13.64
CA LEU A 169 -8.81 -5.44 15.09
C LEU A 169 -10.21 -5.87 15.59
N ALA A 170 -11.28 -5.35 14.99
CA ALA A 170 -12.63 -5.81 15.28
C ALA A 170 -12.81 -7.30 14.96
N THR A 171 -12.27 -7.77 13.83
CA THR A 171 -12.26 -9.18 13.45
C THR A 171 -11.49 -10.03 14.48
N VAL A 172 -10.32 -9.57 14.94
CA VAL A 172 -9.57 -10.25 15.99
C VAL A 172 -10.34 -10.34 17.30
N TYR A 173 -11.11 -9.31 17.67
CA TYR A 173 -11.96 -9.37 18.86
C TYR A 173 -13.07 -10.42 18.72
N GLU A 174 -13.73 -10.50 17.58
CA GLU A 174 -14.74 -11.55 17.30
C GLU A 174 -14.13 -12.96 17.40
N LEU A 175 -12.90 -13.15 16.93
CA LEU A 175 -12.25 -14.47 16.92
C LEU A 175 -11.74 -14.92 18.31
N CYS A 176 -11.47 -13.99 19.22
CA CYS A 176 -10.67 -14.29 20.43
C CYS A 176 -11.33 -13.91 21.75
N THR A 177 -12.53 -13.32 21.76
CA THR A 177 -13.16 -12.92 23.02
C THR A 177 -14.69 -12.91 22.98
N GLU A 178 -15.29 -13.44 24.03
CA GLU A 178 -16.73 -13.33 24.31
C GLU A 178 -17.17 -11.87 24.57
N GLN A 179 -16.23 -10.96 24.84
CA GLN A 179 -16.48 -9.54 25.08
C GLN A 179 -16.33 -8.70 23.79
N ALA A 180 -16.38 -9.33 22.61
CA ALA A 180 -16.17 -8.67 21.33
C ALA A 180 -17.04 -7.42 21.16
N ARG A 181 -18.33 -7.50 21.53
CA ARG A 181 -19.26 -6.35 21.47
C ARG A 181 -18.75 -5.14 22.25
N THR A 182 -18.32 -5.33 23.49
CA THR A 182 -17.80 -4.26 24.35
C THR A 182 -16.52 -3.70 23.78
N LYS A 183 -15.56 -4.57 23.40
CA LYS A 183 -14.28 -4.13 22.85
C LYS A 183 -14.42 -3.35 21.55
N LYS A 184 -15.32 -3.76 20.66
CA LYS A 184 -15.63 -3.02 19.43
C LYS A 184 -16.26 -1.66 19.71
N SER A 185 -17.15 -1.54 20.70
CA SER A 185 -17.70 -0.25 21.14
C SER A 185 -16.59 0.69 21.63
N THR A 186 -15.70 0.18 22.50
CA THR A 186 -14.56 0.95 23.00
C THR A 186 -13.59 1.35 21.88
N LEU A 187 -13.35 0.47 20.92
CA LEU A 187 -12.54 0.78 19.74
C LEU A 187 -13.15 1.91 18.92
N ALA A 188 -14.45 1.85 18.62
CA ALA A 188 -15.16 2.89 17.89
C ALA A 188 -15.10 4.24 18.62
N GLU A 189 -15.31 4.23 19.93
CA GLU A 189 -15.18 5.44 20.77
C GLU A 189 -13.76 6.01 20.78
N SER A 190 -12.74 5.15 20.81
CA SER A 190 -11.33 5.57 20.75
C SER A 190 -11.00 6.23 19.42
N VAL A 191 -11.36 5.58 18.31
CA VAL A 191 -11.14 6.09 16.95
C VAL A 191 -11.87 7.41 16.71
N ALA A 192 -13.13 7.53 17.18
CA ALA A 192 -13.92 8.75 17.02
C ALA A 192 -13.33 9.97 17.76
N ARG A 193 -12.50 9.76 18.78
CA ARG A 193 -11.81 10.84 19.51
C ARG A 193 -10.49 11.27 18.87
N MET A 194 -9.97 10.52 17.90
CA MET A 194 -8.70 10.85 17.25
C MET A 194 -8.86 12.04 16.30
N PRO A 195 -7.86 12.92 16.20
CA PRO A 195 -7.89 14.01 15.23
C PRO A 195 -7.89 13.44 13.81
N LEU A 196 -8.62 14.09 12.90
CA LEU A 196 -8.54 13.81 11.48
C LEU A 196 -7.09 14.08 11.02
N ARG A 197 -6.36 13.05 10.59
CA ARG A 197 -5.04 13.24 9.98
C ARG A 197 -5.21 13.79 8.56
N GLU A 198 -4.38 14.78 8.21
CA GLU A 198 -4.29 15.33 6.84
C GLU A 198 -3.71 14.31 5.84
N GLU A 199 -3.05 13.25 6.33
CA GLU A 199 -2.62 12.09 5.56
C GLU A 199 -3.83 11.27 5.13
N GLY A 200 -4.56 11.81 4.16
CA GLY A 200 -5.82 11.33 3.62
C GLY A 200 -5.69 10.06 2.79
N TRP A 201 -5.24 8.97 3.40
CA TRP A 201 -5.28 7.65 2.76
C TRP A 201 -6.69 7.06 2.76
N GLU A 202 -7.59 7.58 3.60
CA GLU A 202 -9.00 7.20 3.56
C GLU A 202 -9.91 8.42 3.73
N LYS A 203 -10.14 9.12 2.62
CA LYS A 203 -11.44 9.77 2.42
C LYS A 203 -12.43 8.70 1.98
N GLN A 204 -13.14 8.10 2.93
CA GLN A 204 -14.44 7.49 2.64
C GLN A 204 -15.44 7.90 3.73
N ALA A 205 -15.94 9.13 3.62
CA ALA A 205 -17.09 9.60 4.40
C ALA A 205 -18.42 8.93 3.99
N VAL A 206 -18.41 7.80 3.25
CA VAL A 206 -19.64 7.28 2.61
C VAL A 206 -20.11 5.91 3.13
N ASP A 207 -19.29 5.08 3.78
CA ASP A 207 -19.77 3.75 4.19
C ASP A 207 -19.43 3.34 5.64
N PHE A 208 -19.70 4.23 6.60
CA PHE A 208 -20.04 3.76 7.96
C PHE A 208 -21.52 3.35 7.99
N LYS A 209 -21.82 2.18 7.40
CA LYS A 209 -23.01 1.42 7.82
C LYS A 209 -22.59 0.47 8.93
N LEU A 210 -22.79 0.91 10.16
CA LEU A 210 -22.87 0.05 11.34
C LEU A 210 -24.09 -0.87 11.24
#